data_AF-A0A4Q1A6M9-F1
#
_entry.id   AF-A0A4Q1A6M9-F1
#
_cell.length_a   1.000
_cell.length_b   1.000
_cell.length_c   1.000
_cell.angle_alpha   90.00
_cell.angle_beta   90.00
_cell.angle_gamma   90.00
#
_symmetry.space_group_name_H-M   'P 1'
#
loop_
_entity.id
_entity.type
_entity.pdbx_description
1 polymer ?
#
loop_
_entity_poly.entity_id
_entity_poly.type
_entity_poly.pdbx_seq_one_letter_code
_entity_poly.pdbx_strand_id
1 'polypeptide(L)'
;VLNFQLSNDFYVRRVIKNYLEGDIESKEYACLLSWNNIYYSKPTIKPMAQKKVIRLGLIQWQMRLYKKYGEVIEQAEYFIDAVSGYRSDFDLFPEFFNAPLMAEFNHLSEADAIRELAKYTERFKEDFSRLAITYNINIIT
;
A
#
# COMPACT_ATOMS: atom_id res chain seq x y z
N VAL A 1 32.47 23.42 -31.54
CA VAL A 1 31.44 22.82 -30.64
C VAL A 1 31.18 21.34 -30.96
N LEU A 2 31.13 20.92 -32.23
CA LEU A 2 30.90 19.52 -32.60
C LEU A 2 31.93 18.52 -32.02
N ASN A 3 33.22 18.88 -32.02
CA ASN A 3 34.27 18.02 -31.45
C ASN A 3 34.00 17.65 -29.98
N PHE A 4 33.48 18.59 -29.18
CA PHE A 4 33.14 18.31 -27.78
C PHE A 4 32.04 17.25 -27.67
N GLN A 5 31.03 17.30 -28.54
CA GLN A 5 29.95 16.32 -28.53
C GLN A 5 30.44 14.94 -28.97
N LEU A 6 31.30 14.88 -30.00
CA LEU A 6 31.92 13.62 -30.46
C LEU A 6 32.82 13.00 -29.39
N SER A 7 33.54 13.81 -28.60
CA SER A 7 34.35 13.33 -27.48
C SER A 7 33.53 12.79 -26.29
N ASN A 8 32.22 13.04 -26.25
CA ASN A 8 31.30 12.51 -25.24
C ASN A 8 30.46 11.34 -25.78
N ASP A 9 30.99 10.59 -26.76
CA ASP A 9 30.37 9.42 -27.39
C ASP A 9 29.02 9.67 -28.11
N PHE A 10 28.71 10.93 -28.43
CA PHE A 10 27.60 11.21 -29.35
C PHE A 10 28.04 10.90 -30.77
N TYR A 11 27.21 10.18 -31.51
CA TYR A 11 27.45 9.91 -32.93
C TYR A 11 26.46 10.66 -33.81
N VAL A 12 26.91 11.05 -35.00
CA VAL A 12 26.04 11.72 -35.98
C VAL A 12 25.11 10.68 -36.59
N ARG A 13 23.82 10.81 -36.30
CA ARG A 13 22.77 9.93 -36.87
C ARG A 13 22.36 10.37 -38.26
N ARG A 14 22.26 11.69 -38.49
CA ARG A 14 21.86 12.26 -39.79
C ARG A 14 22.26 13.74 -39.88
N VAL A 15 22.46 14.22 -41.10
CA VAL A 15 22.56 15.66 -41.39
C VAL A 15 21.21 16.18 -41.90
N ILE A 16 20.73 17.25 -41.29
CA ILE A 16 19.50 17.97 -41.62
C ILE A 16 19.89 19.18 -42.48
N LYS A 17 19.16 19.40 -43.59
CA LYS A 17 19.33 20.58 -44.46
C LYS A 17 18.24 21.59 -44.14
N ASN A 18 18.49 22.86 -44.40
CA ASN A 18 17.57 23.98 -44.14
C ASN A 18 17.08 24.00 -42.69
N TYR A 19 17.96 23.66 -41.74
CA TYR A 19 17.60 23.61 -40.31
C TYR A 19 17.40 25.01 -39.72
N LEU A 20 18.22 25.97 -40.17
CA LEU A 20 18.13 27.36 -39.78
C LEU A 20 18.35 28.23 -41.02
N GLU A 21 17.27 28.85 -41.50
CA GLU A 21 17.30 29.73 -42.67
C GLU A 21 18.12 30.99 -42.38
N GLY A 22 19.02 31.35 -43.30
CA GLY A 22 19.89 32.53 -43.16
C GLY A 22 21.21 32.28 -42.42
N ASP A 23 21.51 31.04 -42.02
CA ASP A 23 22.83 30.66 -41.52
C ASP A 23 23.81 30.40 -42.67
N ILE A 24 24.50 31.46 -43.07
CA ILE A 24 25.45 31.48 -44.19
C ILE A 24 26.70 30.64 -43.86
N GLU A 25 27.13 30.62 -42.58
CA GLU A 25 28.37 29.94 -42.17
C GLU A 25 28.21 28.41 -42.16
N SER A 26 27.08 27.90 -41.69
CA SER A 26 26.79 26.46 -41.72
C SER A 26 26.14 25.98 -43.02
N LYS A 27 25.79 26.91 -43.93
CA LYS A 27 24.99 26.66 -45.14
C LYS A 27 23.63 26.01 -44.84
N GLU A 28 23.03 26.41 -43.71
CA GLU A 28 21.75 25.91 -43.22
C GLU A 28 21.74 24.41 -42.85
N TYR A 29 22.92 23.81 -42.60
CA TYR A 29 23.02 22.41 -42.20
C TYR A 29 23.10 22.24 -40.68
N ALA A 30 22.46 21.19 -40.16
CA ALA A 30 22.59 20.77 -38.76
C ALA A 30 22.86 19.26 -38.65
N CYS A 31 23.54 18.85 -37.58
CA CYS A 31 23.78 17.44 -37.29
C CYS A 31 22.82 16.96 -36.20
N LEU A 32 22.03 15.92 -36.50
CA LEU A 32 21.28 15.17 -35.48
C LEU A 32 22.24 14.20 -34.79
N LEU A 33 22.56 14.50 -33.54
CA LEU A 33 23.40 13.65 -32.69
C LEU A 33 22.53 12.69 -31.90
N SER A 34 23.01 11.47 -31.70
CA SER A 34 22.34 10.44 -30.89
C SER A 34 23.31 9.87 -29.87
N TRP A 35 22.79 9.59 -28.68
CA TRP A 35 23.50 8.88 -27.62
C TRP A 35 22.60 7.76 -27.12
N ASN A 36 23.07 6.52 -27.21
CA ASN A 36 22.29 5.35 -26.83
C ASN A 36 22.53 5.04 -25.35
N ASN A 37 21.51 5.25 -24.52
CA ASN A 37 21.58 4.88 -23.11
C ASN A 37 21.31 3.38 -22.93
N ILE A 38 22.38 2.58 -22.85
CA ILE A 38 22.29 1.13 -22.59
C ILE A 38 21.70 0.78 -21.22
N TYR A 39 21.68 1.71 -20.27
CA TYR A 39 21.12 1.54 -18.93
C TYR A 39 19.65 1.93 -18.84
N TYR A 40 19.06 2.44 -19.92
CA TYR A 40 17.66 2.82 -19.91
C TYR A 40 16.76 1.58 -19.92
N SER A 41 16.09 1.33 -18.79
CA SER A 41 14.99 0.39 -18.70
C SER A 41 13.69 1.18 -18.64
N LYS A 42 12.76 0.90 -19.57
CA LYS A 42 11.44 1.53 -19.56
C LYS A 42 10.72 1.12 -18.27
N PRO A 43 10.25 2.05 -17.43
CA PRO A 43 9.52 1.68 -16.23
C PRO A 43 8.25 0.92 -16.63
N THR A 44 8.11 -0.30 -16.11
CA THR A 44 6.91 -1.12 -16.31
C THR A 44 5.78 -0.48 -15.52
N ILE A 45 4.92 0.28 -16.18
CA ILE A 45 3.66 0.72 -15.58
C ILE A 45 2.79 -0.52 -15.46
N LYS A 46 2.83 -1.18 -14.30
CA LYS A 46 1.88 -2.24 -14.00
C LYS A 46 0.49 -1.62 -14.10
N PRO A 47 -0.43 -2.14 -14.94
CA PRO A 47 -1.81 -1.68 -14.96
C PRO A 47 -2.50 -2.21 -13.70
N MET A 48 -2.16 -1.65 -12.54
CA MET A 48 -2.98 -1.84 -11.36
C MET A 48 -4.20 -0.94 -11.59
N ALA A 49 -5.37 -1.55 -11.78
CA ALA A 49 -6.60 -0.78 -11.86
C ALA A 49 -6.72 0.04 -10.58
N GLN A 50 -6.51 1.36 -10.66
CA GLN A 50 -6.73 2.24 -9.52
C GLN A 50 -8.23 2.19 -9.22
N LYS A 51 -8.58 1.47 -8.15
CA LYS A 51 -9.94 1.48 -7.64
C LYS A 51 -10.24 2.89 -7.15
N LYS A 52 -11.13 3.60 -7.85
CA LYS A 52 -11.48 5.01 -7.54
C LYS A 52 -12.44 5.16 -6.36
N VAL A 53 -13.15 4.08 -6.01
CA VAL A 53 -14.16 4.08 -4.94
C VAL A 53 -13.83 2.95 -3.97
N ILE A 54 -13.51 3.32 -2.74
CA ILE A 54 -13.19 2.39 -1.64
C ILE A 54 -14.37 2.43 -0.67
N ARG A 55 -14.83 1.25 -0.23
CA ARG A 55 -15.88 1.14 0.78
C ARG A 55 -15.27 0.74 2.11
N LEU A 56 -15.59 1.51 3.16
CA LEU A 56 -15.10 1.30 4.51
C LEU A 56 -16.28 0.85 5.39
N GLY A 57 -16.13 -0.29 6.05
CA GLY A 57 -16.96 -0.69 7.18
C GLY A 57 -16.37 -0.14 8.46
N LEU A 58 -17.19 0.52 9.27
CA LEU A 58 -16.79 1.01 10.60
C LEU A 58 -17.54 0.18 11.63
N ILE A 59 -16.81 -0.57 12.45
CA ILE A 59 -17.42 -1.35 13.52
C ILE A 59 -17.49 -0.51 14.78
N GLN A 60 -18.72 -0.25 15.22
CA GLN A 60 -18.95 0.30 16.54
C GLN A 60 -19.06 -0.85 17.55
N TRP A 61 -17.97 -1.07 18.28
CA TRP A 61 -17.89 -2.12 19.30
C TRP A 61 -18.47 -1.62 20.63
N GLN A 62 -19.40 -2.37 21.21
CA GLN A 62 -19.86 -2.11 22.56
C GLN A 62 -18.97 -2.88 23.55
N MET A 63 -18.41 -2.17 24.53
CA MET A 63 -17.64 -2.78 25.62
C MET A 63 -18.57 -3.66 26.47
N ARG A 64 -18.52 -4.97 26.23
CA ARG A 64 -19.19 -6.01 27.01
C ARG A 64 -18.12 -6.89 27.63
N LEU A 65 -18.37 -7.38 28.84
CA LEU A 65 -17.49 -8.33 29.51
C LEU A 65 -17.58 -9.69 28.81
N TYR A 66 -16.49 -10.08 28.14
CA TYR A 66 -16.33 -11.42 27.59
C TYR A 66 -15.47 -12.23 28.54
N LYS A 67 -15.90 -13.46 28.84
CA LYS A 67 -15.19 -14.30 29.81
C LYS A 67 -14.11 -15.16 29.15
N LYS A 68 -14.08 -15.21 27.82
CA LYS A 68 -13.16 -16.06 27.07
C LYS A 68 -12.73 -15.37 25.78
N TYR A 69 -11.49 -15.64 25.38
CA TYR A 69 -10.94 -15.23 24.09
C TYR A 69 -11.83 -15.62 22.90
N GLY A 70 -12.36 -16.84 22.89
CA GLY A 70 -13.19 -17.34 21.79
C GLY A 70 -14.47 -16.53 21.57
N GLU A 71 -15.09 -16.01 22.64
CA GLU A 71 -16.30 -15.18 22.53
C GLU A 71 -16.00 -13.85 21.83
N VAL A 72 -14.80 -13.28 22.04
CA VAL A 72 -14.37 -12.04 21.38
C VAL A 72 -14.18 -12.28 19.88
N ILE A 73 -13.56 -13.40 19.50
CA ILE A 73 -13.34 -13.76 18.10
C ILE A 73 -14.66 -14.09 17.39
N GLU A 74 -15.56 -14.83 18.03
CA GLU A 74 -16.88 -15.12 17.48
C GLU A 74 -17.68 -13.85 17.22
N GLN A 75 -17.63 -12.89 18.15
CA GLN A 75 -18.28 -11.60 17.96
C GLN A 75 -17.61 -10.76 16.86
N ALA A 76 -16.28 -10.81 16.75
CA ALA A 76 -15.55 -10.13 15.69
C ALA A 76 -15.91 -10.71 14.31
N GLU A 77 -15.97 -12.03 14.20
CA GLU A 77 -16.36 -12.73 12.98
C GLU A 77 -17.77 -12.36 12.53
N TYR A 78 -18.74 -12.26 13.45
CA TYR A 78 -20.09 -11.80 13.13
C TYR A 78 -20.10 -10.42 12.45
N PHE A 79 -19.30 -9.47 12.93
CA PHE A 79 -19.21 -8.15 12.32
C PHE A 79 -18.49 -8.18 10.98
N ILE A 80 -17.40 -8.93 10.87
CA ILE A 80 -16.63 -9.09 9.63
C ILE A 80 -17.52 -9.69 8.52
N ASP A 81 -18.31 -10.72 8.85
CA ASP A 81 -19.26 -11.34 7.91
C ASP A 81 -20.32 -10.34 7.44
N ALA A 82 -20.91 -9.60 8.38
CA ALA A 82 -21.90 -8.58 8.06
C ALA A 82 -21.32 -7.48 7.15
N VAL A 83 -20.11 -6.97 7.45
CA VAL A 83 -19.44 -5.93 6.67
C VAL A 83 -18.98 -6.45 5.29
N SER A 84 -18.50 -7.69 5.22
CA SER A 84 -18.15 -8.36 3.97
C SER A 84 -19.38 -8.55 3.07
N GLY A 85 -20.54 -8.86 3.66
CA GLY A 85 -21.82 -8.93 2.95
C GLY A 85 -22.20 -7.65 2.19
N TYR A 86 -21.80 -6.47 2.70
CA TYR A 86 -21.97 -5.18 2.03
C TYR A 86 -20.94 -4.89 0.92
N ARG A 87 -20.03 -5.84 0.65
CA ARG A 87 -18.91 -5.71 -0.30
C ARG A 87 -18.00 -4.53 0.05
N SER A 88 -17.70 -4.37 1.34
CA SER A 88 -16.70 -3.41 1.83
C SER A 88 -15.29 -3.90 1.52
N ASP A 89 -14.37 -2.96 1.29
CA ASP A 89 -12.96 -3.26 1.01
C ASP A 89 -12.13 -3.38 2.28
N PHE A 90 -12.49 -2.55 3.27
CA PHE A 90 -11.86 -2.50 4.56
C PHE A 90 -12.88 -2.58 5.67
N ASP A 91 -12.48 -3.22 6.75
CA ASP A 91 -13.19 -3.28 8.01
C ASP A 91 -12.34 -2.66 9.11
N LEU A 92 -12.85 -1.64 9.78
CA LEU A 92 -12.14 -0.89 10.81
C LEU A 92 -12.70 -1.22 12.19
N PHE A 93 -11.88 -1.85 13.00
CA PHE A 93 -12.15 -2.08 14.40
C PHE A 93 -11.76 -0.86 15.24
N PRO A 94 -12.45 -0.64 16.38
CA PRO A 94 -12.07 0.40 17.32
C PRO A 94 -10.81 0.01 18.08
N GLU A 95 -10.10 1.04 18.55
CA GLU A 95 -8.96 0.88 19.43
C GLU A 95 -9.33 0.07 20.68
N PHE A 96 -8.42 -0.77 21.16
CA PHE A 96 -8.61 -1.59 22.36
C PHE A 96 -9.85 -2.50 22.32
N PHE A 97 -10.24 -3.02 21.15
CA PHE A 97 -11.37 -3.97 21.04
C PHE A 97 -11.22 -5.23 21.93
N ASN A 98 -9.99 -5.59 22.28
CA ASN A 98 -9.64 -6.72 23.15
C ASN A 98 -9.72 -6.41 24.65
N ALA A 99 -9.93 -5.14 25.06
CA ALA A 99 -10.00 -4.71 26.45
C ALA A 99 -10.98 -5.51 27.35
N PRO A 100 -12.12 -6.05 26.85
CA PRO A 100 -12.95 -6.96 27.63
C PRO A 100 -12.22 -8.15 28.27
N LEU A 101 -11.16 -8.67 27.65
CA LEU A 101 -10.38 -9.78 28.19
C LEU A 101 -9.58 -9.40 29.44
N MET A 102 -9.40 -8.11 29.70
CA MET A 102 -8.78 -7.61 30.92
C MET A 102 -9.56 -8.03 32.18
N ALA A 103 -10.85 -8.37 32.04
CA ALA A 103 -11.68 -8.86 33.13
C ALA A 103 -11.11 -10.09 33.86
N GLU A 104 -10.39 -10.97 33.16
CA GLU A 104 -9.69 -12.12 33.78
C GLU A 104 -8.52 -11.68 34.67
N PHE A 105 -7.94 -10.51 34.39
CA PHE A 105 -6.76 -9.96 35.04
C PHE A 105 -7.07 -8.82 36.03
N ASN A 106 -8.35 -8.61 36.38
CA ASN A 106 -8.80 -7.58 37.33
C ASN A 106 -8.15 -7.66 38.72
N HIS A 107 -7.50 -8.77 39.05
CA HIS A 107 -6.77 -8.97 40.31
C HIS A 107 -5.32 -8.43 40.27
N LEU A 108 -4.81 -8.05 39.10
CA LEU A 108 -3.49 -7.48 38.90
C LEU A 108 -3.54 -5.95 38.91
N SER A 109 -2.38 -5.31 38.98
CA SER A 109 -2.27 -3.87 38.72
C SER A 109 -2.65 -3.57 37.26
N GLU A 110 -3.16 -2.37 36.99
CA GLU A 110 -3.57 -1.95 35.63
C GLU A 110 -2.43 -2.15 34.60
N ALA A 111 -1.19 -1.81 34.99
CA ALA A 111 -0.02 -1.97 34.14
C ALA A 111 0.29 -3.44 33.84
N ASP A 112 0.08 -4.33 34.80
CA ASP A 112 0.33 -5.77 34.63
C ASP A 112 -0.80 -6.43 33.84
N ALA A 113 -2.05 -6.02 34.06
CA ALA A 113 -3.20 -6.49 33.29
C ALA A 113 -3.06 -6.14 31.79
N ILE A 114 -2.55 -4.95 31.46
CA ILE A 114 -2.27 -4.55 30.07
C ILE A 114 -1.15 -5.42 29.45
N ARG A 115 -0.11 -5.76 30.22
CA ARG A 115 0.96 -6.65 29.73
C ARG A 115 0.46 -8.06 29.47
N GLU A 116 -0.41 -8.58 30.33
CA GLU A 116 -1.07 -9.87 30.11
C GLU A 116 -1.97 -9.83 28.87
N LEU A 117 -2.72 -8.74 28.67
CA LEU A 117 -3.52 -8.54 27.46
C LEU A 117 -2.66 -8.53 26.19
N ALA A 118 -1.49 -7.89 26.24
CA ALA A 118 -0.57 -7.81 25.11
C ALA A 118 -0.08 -9.19 24.64
N LYS A 119 -0.09 -10.23 25.50
CA LYS A 119 0.28 -11.60 25.11
C LYS A 119 -0.69 -12.21 24.10
N TYR A 120 -1.93 -11.73 24.03
CA TYR A 120 -2.91 -12.21 23.05
C TYR A 120 -2.72 -11.61 21.65
N THR A 121 -1.85 -10.60 21.50
CA THR A 121 -1.66 -9.86 20.23
C THR A 121 -1.32 -10.78 19.07
N GLU A 122 -0.38 -11.71 19.25
CA GLU A 122 0.02 -12.60 18.14
C GLU A 122 -1.13 -13.52 17.72
N ARG A 123 -1.87 -14.05 18.71
CA ARG A 123 -3.04 -14.89 18.46
C ARG A 123 -4.15 -14.13 17.73
N PHE A 124 -4.44 -12.91 18.16
CA PHE A 124 -5.39 -12.02 17.46
C PHE A 124 -4.95 -11.77 16.02
N LYS A 125 -3.68 -11.43 15.80
CA LYS A 125 -3.14 -11.21 14.47
C LYS A 125 -3.30 -12.44 13.56
N GLU A 126 -3.00 -13.64 14.06
CA GLU A 126 -3.19 -14.88 13.31
C GLU A 126 -4.66 -15.15 12.98
N ASP A 127 -5.55 -15.03 13.97
CA ASP A 127 -6.98 -15.28 13.80
C ASP A 127 -7.63 -14.25 12.85
N PHE A 128 -7.31 -12.97 13.00
CA PHE A 128 -7.79 -11.90 12.11
C PHE A 128 -7.20 -12.01 10.70
N SER A 129 -5.94 -12.44 10.54
CA SER A 129 -5.36 -12.69 9.22
C SER A 129 -6.09 -13.82 8.50
N ARG A 130 -6.47 -14.88 9.23
CA ARG A 130 -7.29 -15.96 8.67
C ARG A 130 -8.67 -15.45 8.27
N LEU A 131 -9.35 -14.67 9.11
CA LEU A 131 -10.66 -14.09 8.81
C LEU A 131 -10.60 -13.17 7.58
N ALA A 132 -9.57 -12.32 7.46
CA ALA A 132 -9.36 -11.45 6.31
C ALA A 132 -9.29 -12.24 4.99
N ILE A 133 -8.62 -13.40 4.99
CA ILE A 133 -8.53 -14.29 3.83
C ILE A 133 -9.88 -14.97 3.56
N THR A 134 -10.52 -15.53 4.60
CA THR A 134 -11.79 -16.25 4.48
C THR A 134 -12.91 -15.38 3.92
N TYR A 135 -13.03 -14.14 4.41
CA TYR A 135 -14.08 -13.20 4.01
C TYR A 135 -13.64 -12.25 2.88
N ASN A 136 -12.42 -12.41 2.36
CA ASN A 136 -11.81 -11.60 1.30
C ASN A 136 -11.98 -10.08 1.55
N ILE A 137 -11.62 -9.64 2.75
CA ILE A 137 -11.73 -8.25 3.21
C ILE A 137 -10.44 -7.86 3.94
N ASN A 138 -10.04 -6.58 3.85
CA ASN A 138 -8.89 -6.08 4.59
C ASN A 138 -9.33 -5.62 5.97
N ILE A 139 -8.68 -6.07 7.04
CA ILE A 139 -9.05 -5.71 8.41
C ILE A 139 -8.00 -4.80 9.02
N ILE A 140 -8.44 -3.75 9.70
CA ILE A 140 -7.61 -2.80 10.45
C ILE A 140 -8.03 -2.87 11.92
N THR A 141 -7.08 -3.20 12.78
CA THR A 141 -7.24 -3.42 14.24
C THR A 141 -6.07 -2.84 15.00
#